data_AF-A0A4Q1SDS6-F1
#
_entry.id   AF-A0A4Q1SDS6-F1
#
_cell.length_a   1.000
_cell.length_b   1.000
_cell.length_c   1.000
_cell.angle_alpha   90.00
_cell.angle_beta   90.00
_cell.angle_gamma   90.00
#
_symmetry.space_group_name_H-M   'P 1'
#
loop_
_entity.id
_entity.type
_entity.pdbx_description
1 polymer ?
#
loop_
_entity_poly.entity_id
_entity_poly.type
_entity_poly.pdbx_seq_one_letter_code
_entity_poly.pdbx_strand_id
1 'polypeptide(L)'
;MSRFFRVLFAVAALAAPLSFAATQNHSDPRLEHAYRFERGGWTYVHLEGSPDTIGFQHGYLLADEIEDNYKALKLEAEHSTHRDWAFFRDASRTMLWPQIDPEYQAELKGIAAGVKAHGGNLDLWDIVAINGNTELTEYYVPWLDKSKETAAGARPDLAKTDPKAPGNCSAFIATGSYTKDGKIVIAHNNWSSYADGERSVVIFDMQPAKGHRILMDGSAGVITSGDDFGINDAGILMTETTITQFEGWNSKGKPEFVRSRKALQYANSIDDYLATMLEGNNGGYANDWLIGDRKTGEIAYLELGLKHSPVWRKKDGYFVSSNFARDPSLIKDETDGFNINDLSSSPNARRVRWEQLMKEYKGRIDVSLAERFLADHEDSFLKTEKAGERSLCGHVDATKDGVPQWDWGPYYPGGAVQGKATDSDMAAKMGIVARAGHPCGEDFLAKPFLAAHPEYSWQAPVLRDMKAGPWTGFTAGDQEK
;
A
#
# COMPACT_ATOMS: atom_id res chain seq x y z
N MET A 1 90.70 -31.52 25.33
CA MET A 1 91.45 -30.71 24.36
C MET A 1 90.91 -30.97 22.97
N SER A 2 90.20 -30.01 22.37
CA SER A 2 90.18 -29.72 20.93
C SER A 2 89.11 -28.67 20.67
N ARG A 3 89.55 -27.49 20.24
CA ARG A 3 88.72 -26.36 19.78
C ARG A 3 88.41 -26.57 18.30
N PHE A 4 87.18 -26.27 17.87
CA PHE A 4 86.98 -25.71 16.53
C PHE A 4 85.83 -24.70 16.55
N PHE A 5 86.19 -23.46 16.21
CA PHE A 5 85.31 -22.34 15.87
C PHE A 5 84.59 -22.64 14.55
N ARG A 6 83.28 -22.36 14.46
CA ARG A 6 82.64 -21.97 13.20
C ARG A 6 81.64 -20.83 13.44
N VAL A 7 81.88 -19.79 12.66
CA VAL A 7 81.14 -18.54 12.49
C VAL A 7 79.77 -18.84 11.89
N LEU A 8 78.69 -18.26 12.45
CA LEU A 8 77.38 -18.20 11.81
C LEU A 8 77.01 -16.74 11.51
N PHE A 9 76.67 -16.48 10.25
CA PHE A 9 76.20 -15.22 9.72
C PHE A 9 74.84 -14.83 10.33
N ALA A 10 74.71 -13.56 10.72
CA ALA A 10 73.46 -12.93 11.10
C ALA A 10 72.69 -12.48 9.85
N VAL A 11 71.43 -12.90 9.73
CA VAL A 11 70.43 -12.31 8.82
C VAL A 11 69.32 -11.76 9.71
N ALA A 12 69.29 -10.44 9.89
CA ALA A 12 68.20 -9.75 10.56
C ALA A 12 67.07 -9.50 9.56
N ALA A 13 65.96 -10.22 9.72
CA ALA A 13 64.72 -9.95 8.99
C ALA A 13 63.98 -8.78 9.66
N LEU A 14 63.95 -7.63 8.98
CA LEU A 14 63.08 -6.50 9.30
C LEU A 14 61.64 -6.85 8.91
N ALA A 15 60.82 -7.24 9.88
CA ALA A 15 59.37 -7.31 9.71
C ALA A 15 58.79 -5.89 9.83
N ALA A 16 58.34 -5.35 8.70
CA ALA A 16 57.53 -4.13 8.69
C ALA A 16 56.10 -4.47 9.18
N PRO A 17 55.50 -3.69 10.10
CA PRO A 17 54.10 -3.89 10.46
C PRO A 17 53.23 -3.42 9.30
N LEU A 18 52.47 -4.34 8.71
CA LEU A 18 51.34 -4.03 7.86
C LEU A 18 50.27 -3.36 8.73
N SER A 19 50.25 -2.03 8.73
CA SER A 19 49.12 -1.26 9.23
C SER A 19 47.91 -1.56 8.35
N PHE A 20 46.98 -2.37 8.85
CA PHE A 20 45.62 -2.40 8.33
C PHE A 20 45.01 -1.02 8.59
N ALA A 21 45.01 -0.17 7.56
CA ALA A 21 44.14 1.00 7.55
C ALA A 21 42.70 0.46 7.59
N ALA A 22 42.02 0.63 8.72
CA ALA A 22 40.58 0.49 8.78
C ALA A 22 40.00 1.38 7.69
N THR A 23 39.30 0.78 6.72
CA THR A 23 38.44 1.54 5.82
C THR A 23 37.44 2.26 6.68
N GLN A 24 37.62 3.57 6.86
CA GLN A 24 36.55 4.43 7.34
C GLN A 24 35.43 4.30 6.32
N ASN A 25 34.42 3.47 6.62
CA ASN A 25 33.14 3.55 5.96
C ASN A 25 32.58 4.92 6.32
N HIS A 26 32.87 5.93 5.51
CA HIS A 26 32.10 7.15 5.53
C HIS A 26 30.70 6.73 5.09
N SER A 27 29.78 6.61 6.06
CA SER A 27 28.35 6.54 5.76
C SER A 27 28.02 7.73 4.86
N ASP A 28 27.30 7.49 3.76
CA ASP A 28 26.87 8.56 2.87
C ASP A 28 26.17 9.65 3.72
N PRO A 29 26.57 10.94 3.62
CA PRO A 29 26.01 12.00 4.47
C PRO A 29 24.47 12.08 4.42
N ARG A 30 23.86 11.65 3.32
CA ARG A 30 22.39 11.60 3.19
C ARG A 30 21.74 10.61 4.16
N LEU A 31 22.49 9.70 4.78
CA LEU A 31 21.98 8.72 5.75
C LEU A 31 22.06 9.21 7.20
N GLU A 32 22.59 10.41 7.46
CA GLU A 32 22.87 10.89 8.83
C GLU A 32 21.66 10.84 9.77
N HIS A 33 20.46 11.13 9.27
CA HIS A 33 19.23 11.17 10.07
C HIS A 33 18.36 9.92 9.89
N ALA A 34 18.66 9.04 8.94
CA ALA A 34 17.80 7.92 8.60
C ALA A 34 18.11 6.68 9.42
N TYR A 35 17.09 5.95 9.82
CA TYR A 35 17.23 4.69 10.56
C TYR A 35 16.04 3.77 10.31
N ARG A 36 16.22 2.48 10.62
CA ARG A 36 15.14 1.49 10.60
C ARG A 36 15.26 0.50 11.75
N PHE A 37 14.15 -0.12 12.12
CA PHE A 37 14.09 -1.25 13.05
C PHE A 37 12.85 -2.10 12.76
N GLU A 38 12.79 -3.31 13.32
CA GLU A 38 11.66 -4.21 13.16
C GLU A 38 10.88 -4.34 14.47
N ARG A 39 9.55 -4.26 14.42
CA ARG A 39 8.70 -4.43 15.60
C ARG A 39 7.33 -4.96 15.22
N GLY A 40 6.88 -6.03 15.87
CA GLY A 40 5.51 -6.54 15.71
C GLY A 40 5.18 -7.03 14.30
N GLY A 41 6.17 -7.47 13.53
CA GLY A 41 6.02 -7.87 12.13
C GLY A 41 6.11 -6.73 11.11
N TRP A 42 6.42 -5.50 11.56
CA TRP A 42 6.60 -4.34 10.69
C TRP A 42 8.06 -3.90 10.65
N THR A 43 8.49 -3.36 9.51
CA THR A 43 9.70 -2.53 9.43
C THR A 43 9.32 -1.07 9.63
N TYR A 44 9.80 -0.43 10.70
CA TYR A 44 9.73 1.02 10.83
C TYR A 44 10.92 1.65 10.13
N VAL A 45 10.70 2.69 9.32
CA VAL A 45 11.76 3.48 8.70
C VAL A 45 11.52 4.96 8.93
N HIS A 46 12.56 5.67 9.36
CA HIS A 46 12.57 7.11 9.45
C HIS A 46 13.38 7.72 8.30
N LEU A 47 12.77 8.66 7.59
CA LEU A 47 13.33 9.35 6.42
C LEU A 47 13.22 10.87 6.63
N GLU A 48 14.29 11.62 6.39
CA GLU A 48 14.32 13.06 6.63
C GLU A 48 15.16 13.81 5.60
N GLY A 49 14.63 14.93 5.09
CA GLY A 49 15.39 15.89 4.29
C GLY A 49 14.74 16.31 2.97
N SER A 50 15.57 16.68 1.99
CA SER A 50 15.10 17.01 0.64
C SER A 50 14.52 15.77 -0.05
N PRO A 51 13.69 15.93 -1.09
CA PRO A 51 13.08 14.80 -1.81
C PRO A 51 14.11 13.77 -2.30
N ASP A 52 15.24 14.23 -2.85
CA ASP A 52 16.33 13.33 -3.29
C ASP A 52 17.03 12.62 -2.12
N THR A 53 17.11 13.26 -0.95
CA THR A 53 17.69 12.68 0.27
C THR A 53 16.75 11.62 0.85
N ILE A 54 15.47 11.93 1.01
CA ILE A 54 14.42 10.98 1.44
C ILE A 54 14.40 9.77 0.50
N GLY A 55 14.39 10.02 -0.81
CA GLY A 55 14.45 8.96 -1.80
C GLY A 55 15.69 8.11 -1.63
N PHE A 56 16.86 8.72 -1.49
CA PHE A 56 18.11 7.97 -1.28
C PHE A 56 18.09 7.12 0.00
N GLN A 57 17.60 7.67 1.11
CA GLN A 57 17.47 6.95 2.38
C GLN A 57 16.51 5.77 2.24
N HIS A 58 15.34 5.97 1.62
CA HIS A 58 14.37 4.91 1.34
C HIS A 58 15.03 3.79 0.54
N GLY A 59 15.61 4.13 -0.61
CA GLY A 59 16.25 3.17 -1.49
C GLY A 59 17.42 2.42 -0.83
N TYR A 60 18.18 3.09 0.04
CA TYR A 60 19.35 2.48 0.70
C TYR A 60 18.96 1.60 1.89
N LEU A 61 18.00 2.03 2.72
CA LEU A 61 17.61 1.29 3.93
C LEU A 61 16.70 0.10 3.62
N LEU A 62 15.98 0.13 2.50
CA LEU A 62 15.02 -0.89 2.09
C LEU A 62 15.41 -1.59 0.78
N ALA A 63 16.69 -1.60 0.40
CA ALA A 63 17.14 -2.10 -0.90
C ALA A 63 16.74 -3.57 -1.14
N ASP A 64 16.89 -4.43 -0.12
CA ASP A 64 16.54 -5.85 -0.19
C ASP A 64 15.03 -6.05 -0.30
N GLU A 65 14.24 -5.28 0.46
CA GLU A 65 12.79 -5.30 0.40
C GLU A 65 12.26 -4.75 -0.93
N ILE A 66 12.90 -3.75 -1.52
CA ILE A 66 12.58 -3.22 -2.84
C ILE A 66 12.80 -4.27 -3.93
N GLU A 67 13.95 -4.95 -3.90
CA GLU A 67 14.28 -6.03 -4.84
C GLU A 67 13.34 -7.23 -4.69
N ASP A 68 12.88 -7.48 -3.48
CA ASP A 68 11.89 -8.51 -3.23
C ASP A 68 10.49 -8.13 -3.71
N ASN A 69 10.05 -6.91 -3.43
CA ASN A 69 8.77 -6.37 -3.89
C ASN A 69 8.70 -6.37 -5.41
N TYR A 70 9.77 -5.93 -6.07
CA TYR A 70 9.93 -6.01 -7.51
C TYR A 70 9.66 -7.42 -8.08
N LYS A 71 10.16 -8.48 -7.44
CA LYS A 71 9.99 -9.85 -7.94
C LYS A 71 8.53 -10.30 -7.88
N ALA A 72 7.82 -9.96 -6.79
CA ALA A 72 6.39 -10.25 -6.65
C ALA A 72 5.57 -9.49 -7.70
N LEU A 73 5.70 -8.16 -7.73
CA LEU A 73 4.97 -7.29 -8.66
C LEU A 73 5.22 -7.69 -10.11
N LYS A 74 6.47 -7.95 -10.48
CA LYS A 74 6.80 -8.41 -11.83
C LYS A 74 6.13 -9.73 -12.18
N LEU A 75 6.21 -10.73 -11.29
CA LEU A 75 5.64 -12.04 -11.56
C LEU A 75 4.12 -11.95 -11.76
N GLU A 76 3.43 -11.22 -10.89
CA GLU A 76 1.98 -11.05 -10.98
C GLU A 76 1.58 -10.22 -12.19
N ALA A 77 2.26 -9.10 -12.46
CA ALA A 77 1.99 -8.26 -13.63
C ALA A 77 2.18 -9.03 -14.93
N GLU A 78 3.27 -9.80 -15.09
CA GLU A 78 3.51 -10.59 -16.30
C GLU A 78 2.48 -11.73 -16.44
N HIS A 79 2.06 -12.33 -15.32
CA HIS A 79 1.06 -13.40 -15.31
C HIS A 79 -0.33 -12.88 -15.70
N SER A 80 -0.82 -11.81 -15.06
CA SER A 80 -2.19 -11.31 -15.20
C SER A 80 -2.42 -10.53 -16.49
N THR A 81 -1.43 -9.77 -16.94
CA THR A 81 -1.58 -8.88 -18.11
C THR A 81 -1.06 -9.47 -19.41
N HIS A 82 -0.27 -10.54 -19.33
CA HIS A 82 0.49 -11.09 -20.46
C HIS A 82 1.39 -10.05 -21.16
N ARG A 83 1.83 -9.02 -20.45
CA ARG A 83 2.85 -8.05 -20.87
C ARG A 83 4.15 -8.32 -20.11
N ASP A 84 5.29 -8.21 -20.77
CA ASP A 84 6.58 -8.34 -20.08
C ASP A 84 6.89 -7.10 -19.23
N TRP A 85 7.83 -7.21 -18.29
CA TRP A 85 8.21 -6.05 -17.46
C TRP A 85 8.73 -4.84 -18.26
N ALA A 86 9.29 -5.07 -19.45
CA ALA A 86 9.77 -4.01 -20.32
C ALA A 86 8.62 -3.09 -20.80
N PHE A 87 7.42 -3.64 -21.03
CA PHE A 87 6.22 -2.87 -21.31
C PHE A 87 5.90 -1.86 -20.19
N PHE A 88 5.92 -2.30 -18.93
CA PHE A 88 5.62 -1.43 -17.78
C PHE A 88 6.67 -0.35 -17.58
N ARG A 89 7.95 -0.69 -17.77
CA ARG A 89 9.05 0.30 -17.77
C ARG A 89 8.87 1.36 -18.85
N ASP A 90 8.47 0.97 -20.05
CA ASP A 90 8.23 1.90 -21.16
C ASP A 90 7.01 2.80 -20.89
N ALA A 91 5.91 2.23 -20.41
CA ALA A 91 4.72 3.00 -20.00
C ALA A 91 5.06 3.99 -18.88
N SER A 92 5.79 3.56 -17.86
CA SER A 92 6.32 4.42 -16.80
C SER A 92 7.15 5.58 -17.33
N ARG A 93 8.06 5.32 -18.26
CA ARG A 93 8.95 6.34 -18.84
C ARG A 93 8.22 7.32 -19.75
N THR A 94 7.30 6.85 -20.56
CA THR A 94 6.71 7.62 -21.66
C THR A 94 5.36 8.25 -21.31
N MET A 95 4.62 7.64 -20.39
CA MET A 95 3.27 8.07 -20.00
C MET A 95 3.24 8.65 -18.59
N LEU A 96 3.70 7.91 -17.57
CA LEU A 96 3.61 8.38 -16.18
C LEU A 96 4.62 9.50 -15.88
N TRP A 97 5.90 9.26 -16.17
CA TRP A 97 7.01 10.16 -15.82
C TRP A 97 6.81 11.63 -16.23
N PRO A 98 6.32 11.97 -17.44
CA PRO A 98 6.05 13.35 -17.83
C PRO A 98 5.00 14.07 -16.97
N GLN A 99 4.13 13.33 -16.28
CA GLN A 99 3.05 13.87 -15.45
C GLN A 99 3.41 13.89 -13.95
N ILE A 100 4.59 13.38 -13.57
CA ILE A 100 5.09 13.40 -12.19
C ILE A 100 5.70 14.77 -11.88
N ASP A 101 5.23 15.42 -10.82
CA ASP A 101 5.75 16.71 -10.35
C ASP A 101 7.28 16.59 -10.04
N PRO A 102 8.10 17.63 -10.30
CA PRO A 102 9.57 17.57 -10.16
C PRO A 102 10.09 17.12 -8.79
N GLU A 103 9.35 17.43 -7.73
CA GLU A 103 9.65 17.00 -6.36
C GLU A 103 9.69 15.47 -6.24
N TYR A 104 8.65 14.78 -6.71
CA TYR A 104 8.57 13.32 -6.66
C TYR A 104 9.45 12.65 -7.72
N GLN A 105 9.73 13.32 -8.84
CA GLN A 105 10.78 12.87 -9.73
C GLN A 105 12.15 12.83 -9.04
N ALA A 106 12.44 13.79 -8.15
CA ALA A 106 13.69 13.78 -7.38
C ALA A 106 13.70 12.68 -6.33
N GLU A 107 12.58 12.42 -5.65
CA GLU A 107 12.42 11.31 -4.71
C GLU A 107 12.61 9.95 -5.37
N LEU A 108 11.94 9.68 -6.50
CA LEU A 108 12.06 8.42 -7.25
C LEU A 108 13.48 8.20 -7.80
N LYS A 109 14.15 9.26 -8.26
CA LYS A 109 15.59 9.21 -8.62
C LYS A 109 16.47 8.91 -7.42
N GLY A 110 16.13 9.48 -6.26
CA GLY A 110 16.77 9.21 -4.98
C GLY A 110 16.69 7.72 -4.64
N ILE A 111 15.50 7.12 -4.72
CA ILE A 111 15.30 5.68 -4.44
C ILE A 111 16.21 4.83 -5.31
N ALA A 112 16.20 5.03 -6.62
CA ALA A 112 17.07 4.28 -7.54
C ALA A 112 18.57 4.47 -7.20
N ALA A 113 18.98 5.68 -6.80
CA ALA A 113 20.35 5.94 -6.37
C ALA A 113 20.70 5.25 -5.03
N GLY A 114 19.75 5.21 -4.09
CA GLY A 114 19.88 4.53 -2.80
C GLY A 114 20.03 3.02 -2.97
N VAL A 115 19.15 2.40 -3.77
CA VAL A 115 19.22 0.97 -4.13
C VAL A 115 20.59 0.64 -4.72
N LYS A 116 21.04 1.43 -5.70
CA LYS A 116 22.36 1.24 -6.33
C LYS A 116 23.51 1.40 -5.33
N ALA A 117 23.43 2.37 -4.42
CA ALA A 117 24.47 2.59 -3.41
C ALA A 117 24.54 1.46 -2.36
N HIS A 118 23.41 0.81 -2.08
CA HIS A 118 23.36 -0.41 -1.27
C HIS A 118 23.92 -1.63 -2.01
N GLY A 119 23.86 -1.63 -3.35
CA GLY A 119 24.34 -2.72 -4.21
C GLY A 119 23.23 -3.46 -4.96
N GLY A 120 22.00 -2.94 -4.95
CA GLY A 120 20.89 -3.43 -5.76
C GLY A 120 21.01 -3.07 -7.24
N ASN A 121 20.16 -3.69 -8.06
CA ASN A 121 20.22 -3.66 -9.52
C ASN A 121 19.08 -2.88 -10.18
N LEU A 122 18.03 -2.54 -9.43
CA LEU A 122 16.89 -1.79 -9.99
C LEU A 122 17.29 -0.35 -10.36
N ASP A 123 16.77 0.12 -11.50
CA ASP A 123 16.96 1.48 -11.96
C ASP A 123 15.70 2.34 -11.81
N LEU A 124 15.78 3.62 -12.21
CA LEU A 124 14.66 4.56 -12.11
C LEU A 124 13.37 4.03 -12.73
N TRP A 125 13.42 3.32 -13.84
CA TRP A 125 12.21 2.87 -14.53
C TRP A 125 11.57 1.67 -13.85
N ASP A 126 12.34 0.85 -13.13
CA ASP A 126 11.78 -0.15 -12.22
C ASP A 126 11.05 0.55 -11.07
N ILE A 127 11.68 1.56 -10.45
CA ILE A 127 11.07 2.29 -9.33
C ILE A 127 9.77 2.99 -9.75
N VAL A 128 9.75 3.66 -10.90
CA VAL A 128 8.52 4.30 -11.41
C VAL A 128 7.43 3.26 -11.73
N ALA A 129 7.81 2.11 -12.30
CA ALA A 129 6.87 1.02 -12.57
C ALA A 129 6.31 0.37 -11.28
N ILE A 130 7.14 0.21 -10.24
CA ILE A 130 6.70 -0.24 -8.91
C ILE A 130 5.65 0.72 -8.34
N ASN A 131 5.89 2.04 -8.41
CA ASN A 131 4.94 3.03 -7.90
C ASN A 131 3.64 3.09 -8.68
N GLY A 132 3.70 2.89 -10.00
CA GLY A 132 2.54 2.88 -10.87
C GLY A 132 1.92 1.49 -11.08
N ASN A 133 2.31 0.46 -10.32
CA ASN A 133 1.98 -0.92 -10.63
C ASN A 133 0.46 -1.12 -10.79
N THR A 134 -0.31 -0.79 -9.75
CA THR A 134 -1.77 -0.90 -9.75
C THR A 134 -2.42 -0.15 -10.91
N GLU A 135 -2.03 1.11 -11.12
CA GLU A 135 -2.54 1.93 -12.21
C GLU A 135 -2.22 1.32 -13.60
N LEU A 136 -1.02 0.75 -13.76
CA LEU A 136 -0.58 0.18 -15.02
C LEU A 136 -1.24 -1.17 -15.31
N THR A 137 -1.31 -2.07 -14.32
CA THR A 137 -1.80 -3.44 -14.49
C THR A 137 -3.32 -3.51 -14.48
N GLU A 138 -3.99 -2.73 -13.64
CA GLU A 138 -5.44 -2.86 -13.37
C GLU A 138 -6.29 -1.80 -14.06
N TYR A 139 -5.69 -0.73 -14.60
CA TYR A 139 -6.43 0.35 -15.27
C TYR A 139 -5.93 0.57 -16.70
N TYR A 140 -4.62 0.84 -16.87
CA TYR A 140 -4.06 1.14 -18.18
C TYR A 140 -4.10 -0.05 -19.14
N VAL A 141 -3.63 -1.24 -18.74
CA VAL A 141 -3.68 -2.43 -19.62
C VAL A 141 -5.11 -2.80 -20.00
N PRO A 142 -6.07 -2.91 -19.06
CA PRO A 142 -7.48 -3.13 -19.38
C PRO A 142 -8.05 -2.13 -20.39
N TRP A 143 -7.81 -0.84 -20.16
CA TRP A 143 -8.22 0.22 -21.09
C TRP A 143 -7.57 0.08 -22.47
N LEU A 144 -6.27 -0.21 -22.50
CA LEU A 144 -5.50 -0.38 -23.74
C LEU A 144 -6.04 -1.56 -24.55
N ASP A 145 -6.34 -2.67 -23.91
CA ASP A 145 -6.76 -3.90 -24.57
C ASP A 145 -8.18 -3.75 -25.11
N LYS A 146 -9.10 -3.18 -24.31
CA LYS A 146 -10.44 -2.78 -24.77
C LYS A 146 -10.38 -1.80 -25.94
N SER A 147 -9.45 -0.84 -25.94
CA SER A 147 -9.27 0.10 -27.05
C SER A 147 -8.78 -0.57 -28.33
N LYS A 148 -7.92 -1.60 -28.22
CA LYS A 148 -7.36 -2.34 -29.36
C LYS A 148 -8.31 -3.38 -29.93
N GLU A 149 -9.21 -3.93 -29.13
CA GLU A 149 -10.33 -4.77 -29.62
C GLU A 149 -11.26 -4.01 -30.56
N THR A 150 -11.41 -2.69 -30.37
CA THR A 150 -12.17 -1.83 -31.29
C THR A 150 -11.41 -1.47 -32.58
N ALA A 151 -10.11 -1.80 -32.68
CA ALA A 151 -9.29 -1.63 -33.86
C ALA A 151 -9.16 -2.96 -34.65
N ALA A 152 -9.05 -2.89 -35.98
CA ALA A 152 -9.16 -4.03 -36.92
C ALA A 152 -8.02 -5.08 -36.91
N GLY A 153 -7.49 -5.44 -35.73
CA GLY A 153 -6.39 -6.39 -35.56
C GLY A 153 -6.43 -7.11 -34.21
N ALA A 154 -7.63 -7.43 -33.71
CA ALA A 154 -7.83 -8.08 -32.43
C ALA A 154 -7.09 -9.43 -32.30
N ARG A 155 -6.47 -9.63 -31.15
CA ARG A 155 -5.93 -10.90 -30.65
C ARG A 155 -7.09 -11.69 -30.02
N PRO A 156 -7.59 -12.78 -30.64
CA PRO A 156 -8.79 -13.48 -30.19
C PRO A 156 -8.66 -14.11 -28.79
N ASP A 157 -7.43 -14.24 -28.29
CA ASP A 157 -7.07 -14.75 -26.97
C ASP A 157 -7.37 -13.76 -25.83
N LEU A 158 -7.41 -12.45 -26.10
CA LEU A 158 -7.66 -11.41 -25.09
C LEU A 158 -9.15 -11.02 -24.98
N ALA A 159 -9.96 -11.31 -26.00
CA ALA A 159 -11.39 -10.97 -26.11
C ALA A 159 -12.34 -11.74 -25.16
N LYS A 160 -11.81 -12.37 -24.10
CA LYS A 160 -12.58 -13.18 -23.14
C LYS A 160 -12.58 -12.65 -21.72
N THR A 161 -11.77 -11.65 -21.41
CA THR A 161 -11.73 -11.02 -20.09
C THR A 161 -12.33 -9.63 -20.22
N ASP A 162 -13.41 -9.33 -19.49
CA ASP A 162 -13.94 -7.97 -19.32
C ASP A 162 -13.13 -7.32 -18.19
N PRO A 163 -11.97 -6.73 -18.50
CA PRO A 163 -10.96 -6.45 -17.50
C PRO A 163 -11.41 -5.20 -16.75
N LYS A 164 -11.78 -5.42 -15.50
CA LYS A 164 -12.41 -4.45 -14.60
C LYS A 164 -11.54 -4.33 -13.36
N ALA A 165 -11.36 -3.11 -12.86
CA ALA A 165 -10.55 -2.91 -11.67
C ALA A 165 -11.10 -3.78 -10.50
N PRO A 166 -10.23 -4.47 -9.74
CA PRO A 166 -10.66 -5.23 -8.58
C PRO A 166 -11.23 -4.29 -7.49
N GLY A 167 -11.80 -4.87 -6.45
CA GLY A 167 -12.09 -4.15 -5.22
C GLY A 167 -11.10 -4.59 -4.15
N ASN A 168 -10.48 -3.64 -3.46
CA ASN A 168 -9.50 -3.88 -2.42
C ASN A 168 -9.85 -3.11 -1.14
N CYS A 169 -9.76 -3.78 0.00
CA CYS A 169 -9.81 -3.17 1.34
C CYS A 169 -11.19 -2.98 1.98
N SER A 170 -11.20 -2.79 3.30
CA SER A 170 -12.36 -2.39 4.10
C SER A 170 -11.98 -1.29 5.08
N ALA A 171 -12.77 -0.22 5.14
CA ALA A 171 -12.48 0.96 5.97
C ALA A 171 -13.72 1.58 6.62
N PHE A 172 -13.48 2.35 7.69
CA PHE A 172 -14.46 3.31 8.19
C PHE A 172 -13.80 4.55 8.80
N ILE A 173 -14.58 5.62 8.89
CA ILE A 173 -14.26 6.82 9.67
C ILE A 173 -15.50 7.29 10.41
N ALA A 174 -15.39 7.59 11.71
CA ALA A 174 -16.51 8.02 12.55
C ALA A 174 -16.11 9.21 13.44
N THR A 175 -17.07 10.07 13.77
CA THR A 175 -16.90 11.26 14.62
C THR A 175 -18.20 11.61 15.36
N GLY A 176 -18.14 12.49 16.35
CA GLY A 176 -19.31 12.99 17.07
C GLY A 176 -20.06 11.88 17.83
N SER A 177 -21.38 11.81 17.68
CA SER A 177 -22.25 10.90 18.45
C SER A 177 -22.00 9.41 18.21
N TYR A 178 -21.12 9.04 17.28
CA TYR A 178 -20.76 7.65 16.99
C TYR A 178 -19.54 7.16 17.78
N THR A 179 -18.64 8.05 18.16
CA THR A 179 -17.41 7.68 18.86
C THR A 179 -17.52 7.93 20.36
N LYS A 180 -16.68 7.24 21.13
CA LYS A 180 -16.74 7.21 22.59
C LYS A 180 -16.55 8.58 23.24
N ASP A 181 -15.74 9.44 22.65
CA ASP A 181 -15.36 10.76 23.17
C ASP A 181 -15.73 11.90 22.21
N GLY A 182 -16.46 11.60 21.14
CA GLY A 182 -16.87 12.57 20.13
C GLY A 182 -15.80 12.93 19.09
N LYS A 183 -14.59 12.37 19.17
CA LYS A 183 -13.48 12.64 18.25
C LYS A 183 -13.43 11.65 17.10
N ILE A 184 -12.59 11.93 16.11
CA ILE A 184 -12.44 11.06 14.93
C ILE A 184 -11.78 9.74 15.34
N VAL A 185 -12.36 8.62 14.88
CA VAL A 185 -11.75 7.28 14.83
C VAL A 185 -11.76 6.82 13.37
N ILE A 186 -10.62 6.35 12.87
CA ILE A 186 -10.45 5.88 11.49
C ILE A 186 -9.73 4.54 11.49
N ALA A 187 -10.13 3.63 10.59
CA ALA A 187 -9.52 2.31 10.50
C ALA A 187 -9.62 1.73 9.10
N HIS A 188 -8.66 0.86 8.79
CA HIS A 188 -8.48 0.31 7.46
C HIS A 188 -7.81 -1.07 7.50
N ASN A 189 -8.26 -2.02 6.69
CA ASN A 189 -7.50 -3.22 6.36
C ASN A 189 -7.23 -3.31 4.86
N ASN A 190 -5.97 -3.61 4.51
CA ASN A 190 -5.57 -3.84 3.12
C ASN A 190 -6.17 -5.15 2.62
N TRP A 191 -6.81 -5.18 1.45
CA TRP A 191 -6.93 -6.44 0.71
C TRP A 191 -6.09 -6.41 -0.56
N SER A 192 -5.25 -7.42 -0.74
CA SER A 192 -4.47 -7.62 -1.96
C SER A 192 -4.30 -9.13 -2.23
N SER A 193 -3.61 -9.49 -3.30
CA SER A 193 -2.98 -10.81 -3.39
C SER A 193 -2.03 -10.97 -2.21
N TYR A 194 -1.86 -12.19 -1.70
CA TYR A 194 -0.89 -12.43 -0.63
C TYR A 194 0.55 -12.34 -1.13
N ALA A 195 0.79 -12.56 -2.43
CA ALA A 195 2.10 -12.41 -3.03
C ALA A 195 2.58 -10.95 -3.05
N ASP A 196 1.69 -9.97 -3.25
CA ASP A 196 2.03 -8.55 -3.12
C ASP A 196 1.85 -8.07 -1.68
N GLY A 197 0.63 -8.18 -1.15
CA GLY A 197 0.20 -7.53 0.07
C GLY A 197 0.95 -7.91 1.35
N GLU A 198 1.54 -9.11 1.42
CA GLU A 198 2.37 -9.50 2.58
C GLU A 198 3.64 -8.62 2.73
N ARG A 199 4.02 -7.88 1.69
CA ARG A 199 5.16 -6.96 1.66
C ARG A 199 4.79 -5.54 2.09
N SER A 200 3.50 -5.23 2.19
CA SER A 200 2.95 -3.93 2.61
C SER A 200 2.99 -3.79 4.14
N VAL A 201 4.15 -4.06 4.73
CA VAL A 201 4.41 -4.10 6.18
C VAL A 201 5.56 -3.17 6.59
N VAL A 202 5.63 -2.00 5.95
CA VAL A 202 6.53 -0.91 6.33
C VAL A 202 5.74 0.22 6.97
N ILE A 203 6.25 0.78 8.07
CA ILE A 203 5.78 2.04 8.65
C ILE A 203 6.79 3.13 8.29
N PHE A 204 6.35 4.10 7.50
CA PHE A 204 7.14 5.26 7.10
C PHE A 204 6.87 6.44 8.02
N ASP A 205 7.88 6.84 8.78
CA ASP A 205 7.95 8.15 9.44
C ASP A 205 8.80 9.08 8.56
N MET A 206 8.14 10.02 7.88
CA MET A 206 8.80 10.91 6.94
C MET A 206 8.78 12.34 7.46
N GLN A 207 9.94 12.98 7.50
CA GLN A 207 10.12 14.41 7.77
C GLN A 207 10.65 15.13 6.51
N PRO A 208 9.78 15.50 5.56
CA PRO A 208 10.18 16.28 4.41
C PRO A 208 10.70 17.67 4.79
N ALA A 209 11.65 18.18 4.00
CA ALA A 209 12.14 19.55 4.15
C ALA A 209 11.07 20.62 3.83
N LYS A 210 9.96 20.24 3.18
CA LYS A 210 8.82 21.10 2.84
C LYS A 210 7.52 20.34 3.03
N GLY A 211 6.50 21.01 3.54
CA GLY A 211 5.24 20.35 3.91
C GLY A 211 5.30 19.77 5.32
N HIS A 212 4.44 18.81 5.58
CA HIS A 212 4.16 18.24 6.89
C HIS A 212 4.89 16.93 7.10
N ARG A 213 5.17 16.61 8.36
CA ARG A 213 5.62 15.26 8.73
C ARG A 213 4.50 14.26 8.47
N ILE A 214 4.86 13.07 8.01
CA ILE A 214 3.92 11.99 7.66
C ILE A 214 4.24 10.76 8.50
N LEU A 215 3.20 10.08 8.99
CA LEU A 215 3.28 8.70 9.44
C LEU A 215 2.26 7.89 8.64
N MET A 216 2.72 6.89 7.90
CA MET A 216 1.88 6.04 7.05
C MET A 216 2.39 4.61 7.01
N ASP A 217 1.53 3.66 6.68
CA ASP A 217 1.98 2.35 6.22
C ASP A 217 2.44 2.42 4.75
N GLY A 218 3.01 1.33 4.23
CA GLY A 218 3.25 1.19 2.80
C GLY A 218 4.18 0.04 2.45
N SER A 219 4.66 0.08 1.21
CA SER A 219 5.54 -0.93 0.63
C SER A 219 6.89 -0.34 0.24
N ALA A 220 7.93 -1.17 0.36
CA ALA A 220 9.28 -0.77 -0.02
C ALA A 220 9.34 -0.39 -1.51
N GLY A 221 9.86 0.81 -1.78
CA GLY A 221 10.03 1.38 -3.12
C GLY A 221 8.87 2.27 -3.58
N VAL A 222 7.75 2.29 -2.85
CA VAL A 222 6.58 3.12 -3.14
C VAL A 222 6.63 4.41 -2.33
N ILE A 223 6.45 5.58 -2.96
CA ILE A 223 6.59 6.87 -2.30
C ILE A 223 5.35 7.26 -1.48
N THR A 224 4.19 6.69 -1.81
CA THR A 224 2.94 6.77 -1.05
C THR A 224 2.69 5.45 -0.31
N SER A 225 1.60 5.36 0.45
CA SER A 225 1.23 4.10 1.11
C SER A 225 0.84 3.00 0.11
N GLY A 226 -0.05 3.32 -0.85
CA GLY A 226 -0.46 2.39 -1.93
C GLY A 226 -1.56 1.43 -1.51
N ASP A 227 -1.62 1.08 -0.23
CA ASP A 227 -2.83 0.60 0.45
C ASP A 227 -3.66 1.78 1.00
N ASP A 228 -2.97 2.87 1.32
CA ASP A 228 -3.40 4.15 1.85
C ASP A 228 -4.05 4.13 3.23
N PHE A 229 -3.19 4.18 4.25
CA PHE A 229 -3.50 4.72 5.56
C PHE A 229 -2.39 5.67 6.02
N GLY A 230 -2.75 6.93 6.32
CA GLY A 230 -1.75 7.92 6.68
C GLY A 230 -2.28 9.06 7.52
N ILE A 231 -1.37 9.67 8.28
CA ILE A 231 -1.62 10.90 9.02
C ILE A 231 -0.50 11.91 8.77
N ASN A 232 -0.83 13.20 8.90
CA ASN A 232 0.17 14.27 8.90
C ASN A 232 0.09 15.13 10.17
N ASP A 233 1.17 15.87 10.46
CA ASP A 233 1.28 16.69 11.68
C ASP A 233 0.35 17.93 11.67
N ALA A 234 -0.18 18.31 10.51
CA ALA A 234 -1.24 19.30 10.38
C ALA A 234 -2.61 18.79 10.85
N GLY A 235 -2.75 17.50 11.13
CA GLY A 235 -3.95 16.89 11.68
C GLY A 235 -4.87 16.24 10.66
N ILE A 236 -4.39 15.99 9.45
CA ILE A 236 -5.11 15.21 8.44
C ILE A 236 -4.91 13.73 8.72
N LEU A 237 -6.00 12.98 8.63
CA LEU A 237 -6.04 11.53 8.63
C LEU A 237 -6.67 11.10 7.32
N MET A 238 -6.15 10.04 6.72
CA MET A 238 -6.70 9.54 5.49
C MET A 238 -6.64 8.02 5.42
N THR A 239 -7.64 7.43 4.78
CA THR A 239 -7.55 6.09 4.20
C THR A 239 -8.42 5.99 2.94
N GLU A 240 -8.39 4.88 2.23
CA GLU A 240 -9.20 4.64 1.03
C GLU A 240 -9.73 3.21 0.96
N THR A 241 -10.59 2.92 -0.02
CA THR A 241 -10.79 1.56 -0.54
C THR A 241 -11.09 1.65 -2.05
N THR A 242 -10.56 0.72 -2.85
CA THR A 242 -10.69 0.77 -4.32
C THR A 242 -12.13 0.61 -4.81
N ILE A 243 -12.57 1.44 -5.75
CA ILE A 243 -13.90 1.32 -6.37
C ILE A 243 -13.88 0.13 -7.34
N THR A 244 -14.67 -0.90 -7.03
CA THR A 244 -14.69 -2.12 -7.83
C THR A 244 -15.34 -1.92 -9.20
N GLN A 245 -14.85 -2.68 -10.17
CA GLN A 245 -15.36 -2.71 -11.54
C GLN A 245 -15.35 -1.35 -12.24
N PHE A 246 -14.46 -0.48 -11.79
CA PHE A 246 -14.23 0.81 -12.40
C PHE A 246 -13.65 0.68 -13.81
N GLU A 247 -14.10 1.55 -14.70
CA GLU A 247 -13.59 1.71 -16.05
C GLU A 247 -13.28 3.19 -16.33
N GLY A 248 -12.01 3.48 -16.60
CA GLY A 248 -11.59 4.81 -16.98
C GLY A 248 -10.08 4.94 -16.99
N TRP A 249 -9.55 5.65 -17.98
CA TRP A 249 -8.13 5.98 -18.03
C TRP A 249 -7.91 7.27 -18.84
N ASN A 250 -7.04 8.13 -18.35
CA ASN A 250 -6.55 9.32 -19.03
C ASN A 250 -5.02 9.34 -18.98
N SER A 251 -4.39 8.96 -20.10
CA SER A 251 -2.92 8.86 -20.24
C SER A 251 -2.16 10.20 -20.12
N LYS A 252 -2.88 11.32 -20.02
CA LYS A 252 -2.31 12.67 -19.82
C LYS A 252 -2.54 13.20 -18.41
N GLY A 253 -3.20 12.43 -17.54
CA GLY A 253 -3.42 12.82 -16.15
C GLY A 253 -2.22 12.48 -15.26
N LYS A 254 -2.22 13.06 -14.07
CA LYS A 254 -1.26 12.78 -13.01
C LYS A 254 -1.56 11.43 -12.34
N PRO A 255 -0.55 10.57 -12.17
CA PRO A 255 -0.70 9.30 -11.45
C PRO A 255 -1.26 9.50 -10.05
N GLU A 256 -2.06 8.54 -9.60
CA GLU A 256 -2.64 8.53 -8.26
C GLU A 256 -1.58 8.63 -7.19
N PHE A 257 -0.51 7.82 -7.26
CA PHE A 257 0.50 7.77 -6.19
C PHE A 257 1.19 9.13 -5.96
N VAL A 258 1.27 9.97 -7.01
CA VAL A 258 1.80 11.33 -6.93
C VAL A 258 0.81 12.25 -6.22
N ARG A 259 -0.48 12.14 -6.55
CA ARG A 259 -1.55 12.94 -5.97
C ARG A 259 -1.73 12.61 -4.49
N SER A 260 -1.80 11.32 -4.13
CA SER A 260 -1.92 10.86 -2.74
C SER A 260 -0.72 11.28 -1.89
N ARG A 261 0.50 11.02 -2.37
CA ARG A 261 1.72 11.45 -1.69
C ARG A 261 1.75 12.95 -1.41
N LYS A 262 1.35 13.76 -2.40
CA LYS A 262 1.30 15.22 -2.30
C LYS A 262 0.20 15.70 -1.37
N ALA A 263 -0.98 15.10 -1.44
CA ALA A 263 -2.11 15.45 -0.60
C ALA A 263 -1.75 15.23 0.87
N LEU A 264 -1.18 14.06 1.21
CA LEU A 264 -0.77 13.76 2.59
C LEU A 264 0.36 14.69 3.07
N GLN A 265 1.34 15.02 2.21
CA GLN A 265 2.45 15.92 2.56
C GLN A 265 2.02 17.36 2.80
N TYR A 266 1.08 17.89 2.02
CA TYR A 266 0.85 19.35 1.97
C TYR A 266 -0.51 19.78 2.51
N ALA A 267 -1.48 18.88 2.70
CA ALA A 267 -2.81 19.26 3.14
C ALA A 267 -2.81 19.79 4.58
N ASN A 268 -3.39 20.98 4.77
CA ASN A 268 -3.70 21.54 6.09
C ASN A 268 -5.17 21.37 6.45
N SER A 269 -6.00 20.97 5.49
CA SER A 269 -7.45 20.83 5.63
C SER A 269 -7.95 19.74 4.69
N ILE A 270 -9.19 19.30 4.89
CA ILE A 270 -9.89 18.43 3.92
C ILE A 270 -9.92 19.10 2.55
N ASP A 271 -10.13 20.42 2.46
CA ASP A 271 -10.21 21.14 1.18
C ASP A 271 -8.89 21.07 0.39
N ASP A 272 -7.74 21.25 1.07
CA ASP A 272 -6.42 21.13 0.46
C ASP A 272 -6.16 19.70 -0.06
N TYR A 273 -6.59 18.71 0.73
CA TYR A 273 -6.48 17.30 0.38
C TYR A 273 -7.26 17.01 -0.90
N LEU A 274 -8.55 17.38 -0.92
CA LEU A 274 -9.43 17.20 -2.08
C LEU A 274 -8.92 17.93 -3.32
N ALA A 275 -8.47 19.18 -3.17
CA ALA A 275 -7.95 19.98 -4.28
C ALA A 275 -6.75 19.29 -4.94
N THR A 276 -5.86 18.70 -4.15
CA THR A 276 -4.69 17.95 -4.65
C THR A 276 -5.12 16.65 -5.32
N MET A 277 -6.02 15.88 -4.71
CA MET A 277 -6.49 14.60 -5.26
C MET A 277 -7.26 14.76 -6.58
N LEU A 278 -7.99 15.85 -6.75
CA LEU A 278 -8.74 16.15 -7.98
C LEU A 278 -7.87 16.72 -9.11
N GLU A 279 -6.69 17.26 -8.79
CA GLU A 279 -5.83 17.96 -9.75
C GLU A 279 -5.28 17.00 -10.81
N GLY A 280 -5.80 17.12 -12.04
CA GLY A 280 -5.27 16.39 -13.18
C GLY A 280 -5.49 14.88 -13.10
N ASN A 281 -6.55 14.40 -12.45
CA ASN A 281 -6.85 12.98 -12.28
C ASN A 281 -6.71 12.18 -13.60
N ASN A 282 -5.98 11.06 -13.55
CA ASN A 282 -5.84 10.11 -14.65
C ASN A 282 -6.87 8.97 -14.61
N GLY A 283 -7.65 8.84 -13.54
CA GLY A 283 -8.60 7.74 -13.34
C GLY A 283 -7.95 6.41 -12.99
N GLY A 284 -6.63 6.37 -12.87
CA GLY A 284 -5.92 5.22 -12.32
C GLY A 284 -6.17 5.13 -10.83
N TYR A 285 -6.33 3.91 -10.34
CA TYR A 285 -6.58 3.61 -8.92
C TYR A 285 -7.73 4.45 -8.35
N ALA A 286 -8.91 4.29 -8.97
CA ALA A 286 -10.13 4.98 -8.58
C ALA A 286 -10.65 4.45 -7.24
N ASN A 287 -10.80 5.34 -6.26
CA ASN A 287 -10.86 4.97 -4.84
C ASN A 287 -11.90 5.80 -4.08
N ASP A 288 -12.44 5.23 -3.00
CA ASP A 288 -13.27 5.89 -2.00
C ASP A 288 -12.40 6.43 -0.85
N TRP A 289 -12.05 7.71 -0.90
CA TRP A 289 -11.17 8.34 0.10
C TRP A 289 -11.96 8.79 1.33
N LEU A 290 -11.56 8.30 2.50
CA LEU A 290 -12.05 8.72 3.81
C LEU A 290 -11.04 9.67 4.44
N ILE A 291 -11.41 10.94 4.59
CA ILE A 291 -10.51 11.98 5.10
C ILE A 291 -11.05 12.56 6.40
N GLY A 292 -10.21 12.71 7.41
CA GLY A 292 -10.52 13.40 8.66
C GLY A 292 -9.63 14.61 8.89
N ASP A 293 -10.19 15.68 9.46
CA ASP A 293 -9.42 16.79 10.04
C ASP A 293 -9.67 16.83 11.55
N ARG A 294 -8.70 16.37 12.33
CA ARG A 294 -8.85 16.29 13.79
C ARG A 294 -9.00 17.65 14.46
N LYS A 295 -8.58 18.74 13.81
CA LYS A 295 -8.68 20.09 14.39
C LYS A 295 -10.12 20.58 14.42
N THR A 296 -10.92 20.13 13.46
CA THR A 296 -12.32 20.53 13.29
C THR A 296 -13.31 19.44 13.68
N GLY A 297 -12.84 18.18 13.77
CA GLY A 297 -13.68 17.00 13.96
C GLY A 297 -14.49 16.61 12.72
N GLU A 298 -14.24 17.27 11.58
CA GLU A 298 -14.90 17.01 10.31
C GLU A 298 -14.33 15.76 9.64
N ILE A 299 -15.21 14.98 9.03
CA ILE A 299 -14.88 13.82 8.20
C ILE A 299 -15.49 14.01 6.82
N ALA A 300 -14.82 13.52 5.79
CA ALA A 300 -15.23 13.55 4.41
C ALA A 300 -15.09 12.19 3.73
N TYR A 301 -15.93 11.98 2.73
CA TYR A 301 -15.89 10.86 1.79
C TYR A 301 -15.79 11.45 0.40
N LEU A 302 -14.67 11.25 -0.28
CA LEU A 302 -14.49 11.56 -1.69
C LEU A 302 -14.54 10.26 -2.47
N GLU A 303 -15.61 10.06 -3.24
CA GLU A 303 -15.64 8.99 -4.23
C GLU A 303 -14.92 9.50 -5.47
N LEU A 304 -13.73 8.99 -5.78
CA LEU A 304 -12.86 9.55 -6.83
C LEU A 304 -12.87 8.69 -8.10
N GLY A 305 -13.89 8.88 -8.95
CA GLY A 305 -13.89 8.41 -10.33
C GLY A 305 -13.13 9.36 -11.27
N LEU A 306 -13.10 9.05 -12.57
CA LEU A 306 -12.47 9.89 -13.60
C LEU A 306 -13.39 11.02 -14.06
N LYS A 307 -14.69 10.77 -14.21
CA LYS A 307 -15.70 11.74 -14.66
C LYS A 307 -16.47 12.34 -13.49
N HIS A 308 -16.77 11.52 -12.49
CA HIS A 308 -17.56 11.88 -11.32
C HIS A 308 -16.69 11.82 -10.06
N SER A 309 -16.74 12.88 -9.26
CA SER A 309 -15.98 12.93 -8.00
C SER A 309 -16.76 13.60 -6.86
N PRO A 310 -17.91 13.05 -6.45
CA PRO A 310 -18.74 13.64 -5.40
C PRO A 310 -18.07 13.57 -4.02
N VAL A 311 -18.40 14.55 -3.19
CA VAL A 311 -17.86 14.68 -1.83
C VAL A 311 -19.01 14.81 -0.83
N TRP A 312 -18.96 14.00 0.23
CA TRP A 312 -19.86 14.11 1.38
C TRP A 312 -19.08 14.46 2.63
N ARG A 313 -19.65 15.28 3.51
CA ARG A 313 -19.01 15.76 4.73
C ARG A 313 -19.91 15.63 5.94
N LYS A 314 -19.32 15.35 7.10
CA LYS A 314 -20.03 15.25 8.39
C LYS A 314 -19.16 15.79 9.53
N LYS A 315 -19.80 16.40 10.52
CA LYS A 315 -19.22 16.70 11.84
C LYS A 315 -19.78 15.82 12.96
N ASP A 316 -20.81 15.04 12.64
CA ASP A 316 -21.42 14.04 13.51
C ASP A 316 -21.92 12.91 12.62
N GLY A 317 -21.38 11.71 12.79
CA GLY A 317 -21.69 10.57 11.94
C GLY A 317 -20.50 9.70 11.61
N TYR A 318 -20.68 8.87 10.59
CA TYR A 318 -19.64 8.00 10.04
C TYR A 318 -19.72 7.92 8.52
N PHE A 319 -18.66 7.41 7.93
CA PHE A 319 -18.64 6.79 6.63
C PHE A 319 -17.98 5.41 6.72
N VAL A 320 -18.43 4.50 5.89
CA VAL A 320 -17.89 3.15 5.74
C VAL A 320 -17.58 2.93 4.27
N SER A 321 -16.54 2.17 3.98
CA SER A 321 -16.22 1.76 2.62
C SER A 321 -15.72 0.32 2.58
N SER A 322 -16.04 -0.34 1.47
CA SER A 322 -15.72 -1.74 1.20
C SER A 322 -15.88 -2.00 -0.29
N ASN A 323 -15.36 -1.09 -1.13
CA ASN A 323 -15.32 -1.18 -2.60
C ASN A 323 -16.61 -0.94 -3.38
N PHE A 324 -17.62 -0.34 -2.76
CA PHE A 324 -18.87 -0.04 -3.45
C PHE A 324 -18.90 1.42 -3.88
N ALA A 325 -19.18 1.66 -5.17
CA ALA A 325 -19.61 2.98 -5.61
C ALA A 325 -21.00 3.29 -5.04
N ARG A 326 -21.24 4.56 -4.75
CA ARG A 326 -22.49 5.08 -4.16
C ARG A 326 -23.17 6.14 -5.01
N ASP A 327 -22.43 6.92 -5.78
CA ASP A 327 -23.03 7.95 -6.63
C ASP A 327 -23.72 7.31 -7.84
N PRO A 328 -25.01 7.62 -8.07
CA PRO A 328 -25.73 7.04 -9.21
C PRO A 328 -25.11 7.36 -10.58
N SER A 329 -24.43 8.51 -10.72
CA SER A 329 -23.80 8.90 -11.99
C SER A 329 -22.49 8.15 -12.20
N LEU A 330 -21.68 8.00 -11.15
CA LEU A 330 -20.47 7.18 -11.19
C LEU A 330 -20.81 5.71 -11.46
N ILE A 331 -21.80 5.16 -10.74
CA ILE A 331 -22.25 3.77 -10.93
C ILE A 331 -22.60 3.51 -12.39
N LYS A 332 -23.35 4.45 -12.97
CA LYS A 332 -23.85 4.35 -14.34
C LYS A 332 -22.75 4.57 -15.40
N ASP A 333 -21.89 5.56 -15.21
CA ASP A 333 -21.01 6.04 -16.28
C ASP A 333 -19.58 5.47 -16.21
N GLU A 334 -19.21 4.85 -15.09
CA GLU A 334 -17.84 4.43 -14.77
C GLU A 334 -17.73 3.06 -14.08
N THR A 335 -18.82 2.42 -13.66
CA THR A 335 -18.80 1.05 -13.10
C THR A 335 -19.94 0.18 -13.64
N ASP A 336 -20.08 0.06 -14.97
CA ASP A 336 -21.23 -0.61 -15.62
C ASP A 336 -21.48 -2.07 -15.14
N GLY A 337 -20.45 -2.76 -14.65
CA GLY A 337 -20.58 -4.09 -14.05
C GLY A 337 -21.12 -4.12 -12.61
N PHE A 338 -21.20 -2.99 -11.91
CA PHE A 338 -21.53 -2.94 -10.49
C PHE A 338 -23.03 -2.86 -10.23
N ASN A 339 -23.58 -3.90 -9.62
CA ASN A 339 -24.96 -3.94 -9.17
C ASN A 339 -25.03 -3.67 -7.66
N ILE A 340 -25.38 -2.44 -7.28
CA ILE A 340 -25.56 -2.03 -5.87
C ILE A 340 -26.62 -2.83 -5.09
N ASN A 341 -27.54 -3.51 -5.79
CA ASN A 341 -28.61 -4.29 -5.18
C ASN A 341 -28.25 -5.77 -5.02
N ASP A 342 -27.12 -6.22 -5.58
CA ASP A 342 -26.64 -7.58 -5.38
C ASP A 342 -25.95 -7.70 -4.01
N LEU A 343 -26.72 -8.06 -3.00
CA LEU A 343 -26.24 -8.27 -1.63
C LEU A 343 -25.37 -9.52 -1.49
N SER A 344 -25.30 -10.40 -2.49
CA SER A 344 -24.43 -11.58 -2.47
C SER A 344 -22.98 -11.27 -2.85
N SER A 345 -22.75 -10.11 -3.47
CA SER A 345 -21.42 -9.63 -3.83
C SER A 345 -20.61 -9.23 -2.59
N SER A 346 -19.30 -9.48 -2.62
CA SER A 346 -18.33 -9.06 -1.59
C SER A 346 -18.53 -7.60 -1.12
N PRO A 347 -18.48 -6.58 -2.01
CA PRO A 347 -18.56 -5.19 -1.58
C PRO A 347 -19.87 -4.84 -0.86
N ASN A 348 -21.02 -5.35 -1.35
CA ASN A 348 -22.31 -5.03 -0.76
C ASN A 348 -22.56 -5.79 0.55
N ALA A 349 -22.11 -7.04 0.67
CA ALA A 349 -22.22 -7.78 1.93
C ALA A 349 -21.39 -7.13 3.04
N ARG A 350 -20.15 -6.72 2.73
CA ARG A 350 -19.30 -5.98 3.66
C ARG A 350 -19.87 -4.62 4.02
N ARG A 351 -20.48 -3.90 3.06
CA ARG A 351 -21.22 -2.65 3.33
C ARG A 351 -22.34 -2.86 4.35
N VAL A 352 -23.17 -3.87 4.15
CA VAL A 352 -24.25 -4.19 5.11
C VAL A 352 -23.66 -4.52 6.48
N ARG A 353 -22.55 -5.25 6.54
CA ARG A 353 -21.88 -5.57 7.81
C ARG A 353 -21.35 -4.32 8.52
N TRP A 354 -20.67 -3.43 7.79
CA TRP A 354 -20.22 -2.14 8.30
C TRP A 354 -21.38 -1.33 8.91
N GLU A 355 -22.50 -1.23 8.20
CA GLU A 355 -23.69 -0.50 8.68
C GLU A 355 -24.29 -1.12 9.96
N GLN A 356 -24.25 -2.45 10.11
CA GLN A 356 -24.65 -3.14 11.34
C GLN A 356 -23.75 -2.76 12.51
N LEU A 357 -22.42 -2.79 12.31
CA LEU A 357 -21.44 -2.44 13.35
C LEU A 357 -21.57 -0.97 13.77
N MET A 358 -21.71 -0.04 12.82
CA MET A 358 -21.90 1.38 13.12
C MET A 358 -23.18 1.64 13.92
N LYS A 359 -24.25 0.89 13.63
CA LYS A 359 -25.51 0.95 14.39
C LYS A 359 -25.38 0.35 15.79
N GLU A 360 -24.76 -0.83 15.90
CA GLU A 360 -24.61 -1.55 17.17
C GLU A 360 -23.71 -0.79 18.15
N TYR A 361 -22.61 -0.21 17.66
CA TYR A 361 -21.59 0.41 18.48
C TYR A 361 -21.68 1.94 18.56
N LYS A 362 -22.77 2.54 18.09
CA LYS A 362 -23.00 3.98 18.16
C LYS A 362 -22.74 4.54 19.58
N GLY A 363 -21.90 5.57 19.65
CA GLY A 363 -21.51 6.26 20.88
C GLY A 363 -20.43 5.54 21.69
N ARG A 364 -19.89 4.43 21.16
CA ARG A 364 -18.90 3.59 21.86
C ARG A 364 -17.63 3.37 21.04
N ILE A 365 -17.63 3.70 19.75
CA ILE A 365 -16.51 3.41 18.84
C ILE A 365 -15.23 4.08 19.35
N ASP A 366 -14.20 3.26 19.57
CA ASP A 366 -12.83 3.62 19.90
C ASP A 366 -11.86 2.72 19.12
N VAL A 367 -10.55 2.96 19.24
CA VAL A 367 -9.52 2.21 18.49
C VAL A 367 -9.57 0.70 18.78
N SER A 368 -9.84 0.28 20.02
CA SER A 368 -9.96 -1.15 20.35
C SER A 368 -11.21 -1.81 19.75
N LEU A 369 -12.29 -1.06 19.47
CA LEU A 369 -13.40 -1.56 18.66
C LEU A 369 -13.03 -1.59 17.18
N ALA A 370 -12.30 -0.58 16.69
CA ALA A 370 -11.83 -0.55 15.31
C ALA A 370 -10.99 -1.78 14.96
N GLU A 371 -10.03 -2.16 15.82
CA GLU A 371 -9.23 -3.39 15.69
C GLU A 371 -10.12 -4.64 15.54
N ARG A 372 -11.21 -4.72 16.32
CA ARG A 372 -12.17 -5.84 16.26
C ARG A 372 -13.03 -5.82 15.00
N PHE A 373 -13.42 -4.64 14.52
CA PHE A 373 -14.19 -4.53 13.29
C PHE A 373 -13.36 -4.97 12.08
N LEU A 374 -12.08 -4.60 12.05
CA LEU A 374 -11.18 -5.04 10.99
C LEU A 374 -10.91 -6.55 10.98
N ALA A 375 -11.14 -7.22 12.11
CA ALA A 375 -11.04 -8.66 12.32
C ALA A 375 -12.38 -9.42 12.13
N ASP A 376 -13.45 -8.74 11.73
CA ASP A 376 -14.80 -9.30 11.73
C ASP A 376 -15.03 -10.30 10.58
N HIS A 377 -15.64 -11.43 10.91
CA HIS A 377 -15.95 -12.55 10.01
C HIS A 377 -17.45 -12.76 9.77
N GLU A 378 -18.33 -11.80 10.10
CA GLU A 378 -19.76 -11.99 9.86
C GLU A 378 -20.12 -11.75 8.39
N ASP A 379 -20.55 -12.82 7.72
CA ASP A 379 -21.12 -12.76 6.37
C ASP A 379 -22.58 -12.30 6.48
N SER A 380 -22.85 -11.05 6.11
CA SER A 380 -24.19 -10.46 6.22
C SER A 380 -25.22 -11.04 5.24
N PHE A 381 -24.78 -11.70 4.17
CA PHE A 381 -25.63 -12.34 3.17
C PHE A 381 -26.06 -13.73 3.62
N LEU A 382 -25.10 -14.56 4.05
CA LEU A 382 -25.37 -15.90 4.58
C LEU A 382 -25.87 -15.89 6.03
N LYS A 383 -25.62 -14.80 6.75
CA LYS A 383 -25.92 -14.63 8.18
C LYS A 383 -25.19 -15.65 9.05
N THR A 384 -23.92 -15.86 8.73
CA THR A 384 -23.04 -16.82 9.41
C THR A 384 -21.69 -16.19 9.67
N GLU A 385 -21.08 -16.51 10.80
CA GLU A 385 -19.69 -16.16 11.08
C GLU A 385 -18.77 -17.13 10.34
N LYS A 386 -18.09 -16.63 9.30
CA LYS A 386 -17.16 -17.40 8.48
C LYS A 386 -16.19 -16.44 7.78
N ALA A 387 -14.89 -16.65 7.98
CA ALA A 387 -13.84 -16.02 7.20
C ALA A 387 -14.03 -16.35 5.70
N GLY A 388 -14.06 -15.34 4.84
CA GLY A 388 -14.29 -15.54 3.41
C GLY A 388 -14.25 -14.26 2.60
N GLU A 389 -14.87 -14.29 1.43
CA GLU A 389 -14.90 -13.16 0.49
C GLU A 389 -15.85 -12.02 0.90
N ARG A 390 -16.79 -12.29 1.81
CA ARG A 390 -17.83 -11.36 2.27
C ARG A 390 -17.62 -10.82 3.69
N SER A 391 -16.62 -11.31 4.42
CA SER A 391 -16.26 -10.80 5.76
C SER A 391 -15.45 -9.50 5.66
N LEU A 392 -15.38 -8.69 6.72
CA LEU A 392 -14.54 -7.48 6.71
C LEU A 392 -13.05 -7.83 6.75
N CYS A 393 -12.65 -8.84 7.54
CA CYS A 393 -11.36 -9.51 7.41
C CYS A 393 -11.47 -10.59 6.32
N GLY A 394 -10.97 -10.31 5.13
CA GLY A 394 -11.11 -11.18 3.97
C GLY A 394 -10.18 -12.38 3.97
N HIS A 395 -10.71 -13.55 3.62
CA HIS A 395 -9.96 -14.81 3.46
C HIS A 395 -10.43 -15.52 2.20
N VAL A 396 -10.01 -15.03 1.03
CA VAL A 396 -10.45 -15.61 -0.26
C VAL A 396 -9.81 -16.99 -0.49
N ASP A 397 -8.68 -17.24 0.14
CA ASP A 397 -7.97 -18.51 0.21
C ASP A 397 -8.79 -19.62 0.89
N ALA A 398 -9.80 -19.26 1.68
CA ALA A 398 -10.66 -20.19 2.42
C ALA A 398 -12.02 -20.46 1.75
N THR A 399 -12.29 -19.88 0.58
CA THR A 399 -13.62 -19.95 -0.07
C THR A 399 -13.57 -20.51 -1.48
N LYS A 400 -14.49 -21.43 -1.76
CA LYS A 400 -14.65 -22.07 -3.07
C LYS A 400 -15.24 -21.16 -4.15
N ASP A 401 -15.86 -20.06 -3.75
CA ASP A 401 -16.60 -19.19 -4.67
C ASP A 401 -15.69 -18.08 -5.23
N GLY A 402 -14.58 -17.78 -4.54
CA GLY A 402 -13.65 -16.72 -4.93
C GLY A 402 -14.31 -15.33 -4.94
N VAL A 403 -13.77 -14.44 -5.75
CA VAL A 403 -14.38 -13.15 -6.12
C VAL A 403 -14.31 -12.97 -7.64
N PRO A 404 -15.22 -13.60 -8.41
CA PRO A 404 -15.11 -13.66 -9.87
C PRO A 404 -15.08 -12.28 -10.54
N GLN A 405 -15.76 -11.28 -9.97
CA GLN A 405 -15.75 -9.91 -10.49
C GLN A 405 -14.40 -9.18 -10.34
N TRP A 406 -13.46 -9.76 -9.59
CA TRP A 406 -12.07 -9.29 -9.45
C TRP A 406 -11.07 -10.24 -10.13
N ASP A 407 -11.58 -11.22 -10.91
CA ASP A 407 -10.79 -12.32 -11.46
C ASP A 407 -10.08 -13.18 -10.39
N TRP A 408 -10.58 -13.16 -9.16
CA TRP A 408 -10.09 -14.01 -8.08
C TRP A 408 -10.89 -15.32 -8.10
N GLY A 409 -10.26 -16.37 -8.63
CA GLY A 409 -10.87 -17.71 -8.70
C GLY A 409 -11.14 -18.36 -7.32
N PRO A 410 -11.72 -19.58 -7.31
CA PRO A 410 -11.86 -20.39 -6.11
C PRO A 410 -10.54 -20.51 -5.33
N TYR A 411 -10.58 -20.25 -4.02
CA TYR A 411 -9.43 -20.34 -3.12
C TYR A 411 -8.26 -19.43 -3.51
N TYR A 412 -8.52 -18.30 -4.18
CA TYR A 412 -7.47 -17.36 -4.55
C TYR A 412 -6.68 -16.89 -3.31
N PRO A 413 -5.33 -16.90 -3.34
CA PRO A 413 -4.50 -16.45 -2.21
C PRO A 413 -4.53 -14.93 -2.10
N GLY A 414 -5.64 -14.39 -1.59
CA GLY A 414 -5.90 -12.96 -1.46
C GLY A 414 -6.95 -12.66 -0.39
N GLY A 415 -6.99 -11.42 0.06
CA GLY A 415 -7.81 -10.99 1.20
C GLY A 415 -7.05 -10.04 2.11
N ALA A 416 -7.46 -9.95 3.38
CA ALA A 416 -6.95 -8.94 4.29
C ALA A 416 -5.50 -9.22 4.73
N VAL A 417 -4.52 -8.38 4.40
CA VAL A 417 -3.08 -8.66 4.66
C VAL A 417 -2.48 -7.89 5.83
N GLN A 418 -3.16 -6.83 6.29
CA GLN A 418 -2.83 -6.08 7.50
C GLN A 418 -4.02 -5.22 7.95
N GLY A 419 -3.92 -4.60 9.13
CA GLY A 419 -4.90 -3.62 9.61
C GLY A 419 -4.24 -2.46 10.34
N LYS A 420 -4.83 -1.26 10.22
CA LYS A 420 -4.42 -0.05 10.95
C LYS A 420 -5.63 0.67 11.52
N ALA A 421 -5.43 1.31 12.66
CA ALA A 421 -6.39 2.21 13.24
C ALA A 421 -5.70 3.38 13.96
N THR A 422 -6.40 4.50 14.06
CA THR A 422 -6.01 5.60 14.93
C THR A 422 -7.23 6.42 15.33
N ASP A 423 -7.06 7.29 16.32
CA ASP A 423 -8.02 8.31 16.69
C ASP A 423 -7.37 9.70 16.69
N SER A 424 -8.16 10.74 16.97
CA SER A 424 -7.66 12.12 16.99
C SER A 424 -6.56 12.37 18.02
N ASP A 425 -6.56 11.66 19.16
CA ASP A 425 -5.58 11.86 20.23
C ASP A 425 -4.25 11.15 19.95
N MET A 426 -4.32 9.96 19.35
CA MET A 426 -3.17 9.26 18.79
C MET A 426 -2.56 10.05 17.64
N ALA A 427 -3.38 10.48 16.67
CA ALA A 427 -2.93 11.28 15.53
C ALA A 427 -2.35 12.64 15.97
N ALA A 428 -2.85 13.26 17.05
CA ALA A 428 -2.25 14.48 17.61
C ALA A 428 -0.81 14.28 18.11
N LYS A 429 -0.41 13.04 18.37
CA LYS A 429 0.95 12.66 18.74
C LYS A 429 1.69 11.98 17.59
N MET A 430 1.15 12.06 16.36
CA MET A 430 1.64 11.33 15.20
C MET A 430 1.76 9.84 15.46
N GLY A 431 0.69 9.22 15.98
CA GLY A 431 0.65 7.80 16.31
C GLY A 431 -0.48 7.02 15.64
N ILE A 432 -0.22 5.74 15.38
CA ILE A 432 -1.16 4.76 14.83
C ILE A 432 -0.98 3.42 15.56
N VAL A 433 -1.96 2.52 15.47
CA VAL A 433 -1.80 1.10 15.78
C VAL A 433 -1.91 0.30 14.49
N ALA A 434 -1.06 -0.71 14.32
CA ALA A 434 -1.02 -1.52 13.11
C ALA A 434 -0.76 -3.01 13.43
N ARG A 435 -1.27 -3.90 12.57
CA ARG A 435 -1.08 -5.36 12.66
C ARG A 435 -0.68 -5.92 11.30
N ALA A 436 0.48 -6.56 11.24
CA ALA A 436 0.92 -7.29 10.06
C ALA A 436 0.23 -8.66 9.99
N GLY A 437 -0.10 -9.12 8.78
CA GLY A 437 -0.92 -10.32 8.55
C GLY A 437 -2.40 -10.09 8.82
N HIS A 438 -3.21 -11.14 8.70
CA HIS A 438 -4.67 -11.03 8.85
C HIS A 438 -5.06 -10.29 10.16
N PRO A 439 -5.92 -9.26 10.09
CA PRO A 439 -6.42 -8.55 11.28
C PRO A 439 -7.01 -9.46 12.36
N CYS A 440 -7.63 -10.58 11.98
CA CYS A 440 -8.17 -11.60 12.88
C CYS A 440 -7.08 -12.37 13.65
N GLY A 441 -5.85 -12.38 13.14
CA GLY A 441 -4.71 -13.05 13.75
C GLY A 441 -4.45 -14.47 13.28
N GLU A 442 -5.17 -14.93 12.26
CA GLU A 442 -4.87 -16.19 11.60
C GLU A 442 -3.63 -16.05 10.70
N ASP A 443 -2.86 -17.13 10.58
CA ASP A 443 -1.72 -17.20 9.68
C ASP A 443 -2.17 -17.75 8.31
N PHE A 444 -1.56 -17.25 7.24
CA PHE A 444 -1.53 -17.95 5.96
C PHE A 444 -0.20 -18.70 5.81
N LEU A 445 -0.26 -19.92 5.28
CA LEU A 445 0.90 -20.79 5.08
C LEU A 445 1.00 -21.19 3.61
N ALA A 446 2.01 -20.68 2.89
CA ALA A 446 2.13 -20.86 1.45
C ALA A 446 2.32 -22.32 1.05
N LYS A 447 3.20 -23.04 1.75
CA LYS A 447 3.51 -24.44 1.40
C LYS A 447 2.30 -25.38 1.44
N PRO A 448 1.51 -25.47 2.54
CA PRO A 448 0.32 -26.30 2.57
C PRO A 448 -0.77 -25.77 1.61
N PHE A 449 -0.89 -24.45 1.45
CA PHE A 449 -1.83 -23.87 0.50
C PHE A 449 -1.54 -24.33 -0.94
N LEU A 450 -0.31 -24.18 -1.42
CA LEU A 450 0.09 -24.59 -2.77
C LEU A 450 0.01 -26.12 -2.99
N ALA A 451 0.12 -26.91 -1.92
CA ALA A 451 -0.10 -28.35 -2.00
C ALA A 451 -1.59 -28.70 -2.18
N ALA A 452 -2.50 -27.90 -1.61
CA ALA A 452 -3.94 -28.07 -1.75
C ALA A 452 -4.49 -27.44 -3.04
N HIS A 453 -3.87 -26.36 -3.51
CA HIS A 453 -4.29 -25.54 -4.65
C HIS A 453 -3.17 -25.40 -5.70
N PRO A 454 -2.81 -26.49 -6.40
CA PRO A 454 -1.70 -26.49 -7.35
C PRO A 454 -1.90 -25.54 -8.55
N GLU A 455 -3.13 -25.11 -8.83
CA GLU A 455 -3.47 -24.08 -9.81
C GLU A 455 -2.75 -22.73 -9.54
N TYR A 456 -2.40 -22.44 -8.29
CA TYR A 456 -1.64 -21.23 -7.89
C TYR A 456 -0.13 -21.47 -7.76
N SER A 457 0.39 -22.64 -8.17
CA SER A 457 1.82 -22.99 -8.06
C SER A 457 2.76 -22.05 -8.82
N TRP A 458 2.24 -21.28 -9.78
CA TRP A 458 3.02 -20.26 -10.49
C TRP A 458 3.51 -19.16 -9.54
N GLN A 459 2.85 -18.92 -8.40
CA GLN A 459 3.27 -17.95 -7.37
C GLN A 459 4.37 -18.49 -6.44
N ALA A 460 4.73 -19.78 -6.50
CA ALA A 460 5.71 -20.40 -5.60
C ALA A 460 7.06 -19.65 -5.46
N PRO A 461 7.57 -18.92 -6.47
CA PRO A 461 8.80 -18.14 -6.31
C PRO A 461 8.68 -16.91 -5.38
N VAL A 462 7.46 -16.41 -5.13
CA VAL A 462 7.24 -15.13 -4.44
C VAL A 462 6.26 -15.21 -3.27
N LEU A 463 5.32 -16.16 -3.28
CA LEU A 463 4.32 -16.37 -2.23
C LEU A 463 4.95 -16.97 -0.97
N ARG A 464 4.72 -16.34 0.18
CA ARG A 464 5.31 -16.77 1.46
C ARG A 464 4.24 -16.96 2.53
N ASP A 465 4.70 -17.38 3.69
CA ASP A 465 3.87 -17.44 4.88
C ASP A 465 3.60 -16.01 5.35
N MET A 466 2.33 -15.63 5.42
CA MET A 466 1.91 -14.38 6.04
C MET A 466 1.55 -14.67 7.50
N LYS A 467 2.52 -14.43 8.38
CA LYS A 467 2.39 -14.64 9.81
C LYS A 467 1.79 -13.43 10.50
N ALA A 468 0.70 -13.62 11.23
CA ALA A 468 0.03 -12.51 11.89
C ALA A 468 0.81 -12.04 13.14
N GLY A 469 1.24 -10.78 13.12
CA GLY A 469 1.84 -10.11 14.26
C GLY A 469 0.81 -9.69 15.31
N PRO A 470 1.24 -9.15 16.46
CA PRO A 470 0.34 -8.46 17.39
C PRO A 470 -0.04 -7.07 16.86
N TRP A 471 -1.18 -6.53 17.33
CA TRP A 471 -1.44 -5.10 17.22
C TRP A 471 -0.32 -4.32 17.92
N THR A 472 0.32 -3.44 17.19
CA THR A 472 1.56 -2.74 17.58
C THR A 472 1.38 -1.24 17.38
N GLY A 473 1.66 -0.46 18.41
CA GLY A 473 1.66 1.00 18.32
C GLY A 473 2.92 1.51 17.63
N PHE A 474 2.78 2.54 16.80
CA PHE A 474 3.88 3.29 16.20
C PHE A 474 3.64 4.78 16.39
N THR A 475 4.72 5.51 16.64
CA THR A 475 4.71 6.97 16.71
C THR A 475 5.86 7.54 15.90
N ALA A 476 5.68 8.73 15.36
CA ALA A 476 6.74 9.42 14.63
C ALA A 476 7.92 9.74 15.57
N GLY A 477 9.14 9.40 15.16
CA GLY A 477 10.36 9.53 15.97
C GLY A 477 10.57 8.39 16.96
N ASP A 478 9.84 7.28 16.81
CA ASP A 478 10.10 6.06 17.57
C ASP A 478 11.52 5.59 17.32
N GLN A 479 12.21 5.19 18.39
CA GLN A 479 13.51 4.55 18.31
C GLN A 479 13.48 3.29 19.17
N GLU A 480 14.03 2.20 18.65
CA GLU A 480 14.27 1.01 19.47
C GLU A 480 15.46 1.27 20.40
N LYS A 481 15.29 0.98 21.69
CA LYS A 481 16.29 1.24 22.74
C LYS A 481 17.24 0.08 22.95
#